data_AF-A0A0F9LWY6-F1
#
_entry.id   AF-A0A0F9LWY6-F1
#
_cell.length_a   1.000
_cell.length_b   1.000
_cell.length_c   1.000
_cell.angle_alpha   90.00
_cell.angle_beta   90.00
_cell.angle_gamma   90.00
#
_symmetry.space_group_name_H-M   'P 1'
#
loop_
_entity.id
_entity.type
_entity.pdbx_description
1 polymer ?
#
loop_
_entity_poly.entity_id
_entity_poly.type
_entity_poly.pdbx_seq_one_letter_code
_entity_poly.pdbx_strand_id
1 'polypeptide(L)'
;MTDLTPYLPAQSETVKAIFDHYKKVGDAEPIRGYLGASIIGHPCSRYLWYTFRHCCKPEFDGRIRRLFETGNLAEDRFVENLVQIGVTVYSVVPGTNEQQFEVKALHGHFSGHMDGCALGIPEAPKTWHVLEFKTHNTKSFANLKRQGVQKAKPQHYAQIQIYMHLTGMTRALYLAVNKDTDDLYSERIRYDAEYATQLMEKAEGIIVAITPPERVGRRPDSYHCKWCDTQSLCWGYQHEKDILKVVPKCSALPIPALSCRQCWHAEPVMSGQFGQWACKKHKRSLSPECQVRLCEDHLVLPGLLTIKEPPGGYSSKELQKLPVSLLKNKMITTAKNLFSATVTDCQQDVLHRYPEGGSRTIWKGPTGELEAAWDKKYGEKLLGLTPIARCNLPFHNAAEFEGGRVAIVWKEKEQIGTTQAEIREEVE
;
A
#
# COMPACT_ATOMS: atom_id res chain seq x y z
N MET A 1 -31.37 42.83 -17.35
CA MET A 1 -31.30 41.37 -17.20
C MET A 1 -31.93 41.00 -15.87
N THR A 2 -32.78 39.99 -15.82
CA THR A 2 -33.31 39.45 -14.56
C THR A 2 -32.15 38.87 -13.75
N ASP A 3 -32.01 39.26 -12.49
CA ASP A 3 -31.04 38.63 -11.59
C ASP A 3 -31.49 37.21 -11.28
N LEU A 4 -30.69 36.24 -11.73
CA LEU A 4 -30.97 34.81 -11.56
C LEU A 4 -30.27 34.21 -10.33
N THR A 5 -29.42 34.99 -9.63
CA THR A 5 -28.69 34.55 -8.44
C THR A 5 -29.59 33.92 -7.38
N PRO A 6 -30.82 34.43 -7.11
CA PRO A 6 -31.72 33.83 -6.12
C PRO A 6 -32.24 32.43 -6.48
N TYR A 7 -32.18 32.04 -7.76
CA TYR A 7 -32.68 30.76 -8.27
C TYR A 7 -31.58 29.71 -8.45
N LEU A 8 -30.31 30.08 -8.20
CA LEU A 8 -29.21 29.13 -8.26
C LEU A 8 -29.31 28.17 -7.08
N PRO A 9 -29.39 26.85 -7.32
CA PRO A 9 -29.45 25.89 -6.22
C PRO A 9 -28.10 25.86 -5.50
N ALA A 10 -28.13 25.75 -4.17
CA ALA A 10 -26.92 25.55 -3.37
C ALA A 10 -26.21 24.24 -3.73
N GLN A 11 -26.97 23.22 -4.15
CA GLN A 11 -26.47 21.95 -4.68
C GLN A 11 -27.36 21.48 -5.84
N SER A 12 -26.75 21.12 -6.96
CA SER A 12 -27.46 20.56 -8.11
C SER A 12 -27.65 19.05 -7.95
N GLU A 13 -28.89 18.60 -7.76
CA GLU A 13 -29.21 17.16 -7.74
C GLU A 13 -28.89 16.48 -9.08
N THR A 14 -29.00 17.19 -10.20
CA THR A 14 -28.57 16.68 -11.52
C THR A 14 -27.07 16.37 -11.55
N VAL A 15 -26.23 17.29 -11.09
CA VAL A 15 -24.77 17.09 -11.05
C VAL A 15 -24.39 15.95 -10.11
N LYS A 16 -25.05 15.88 -8.94
CA LYS A 16 -24.88 14.79 -7.99
C LYS A 16 -25.25 13.44 -8.60
N ALA A 17 -26.40 13.32 -9.24
CA ALA A 17 -26.84 12.09 -9.89
C ALA A 17 -25.84 11.61 -10.97
N ILE A 18 -25.25 12.54 -11.74
CA ILE A 18 -24.20 12.23 -12.71
C ILE A 18 -22.97 11.66 -12.00
N PHE A 19 -22.44 12.32 -10.97
CA PHE A 19 -21.26 11.82 -10.25
C PHE A 19 -21.54 10.51 -9.51
N ASP A 20 -22.72 10.33 -8.94
CA ASP A 20 -23.12 9.08 -8.30
C ASP A 20 -23.14 7.93 -9.32
N HIS A 21 -23.59 8.18 -10.56
CA HIS A 21 -23.52 7.21 -11.64
C HIS A 21 -22.06 6.84 -11.98
N TYR A 22 -21.17 7.81 -12.21
CA TYR A 22 -19.75 7.52 -12.49
C TYR A 22 -19.07 6.77 -11.35
N LYS A 23 -19.39 7.11 -10.09
CA LYS A 23 -18.88 6.38 -8.93
C LYS A 23 -19.38 4.95 -8.93
N LYS A 24 -20.68 4.73 -9.10
CA LYS A 24 -21.29 3.39 -9.15
C LYS A 24 -20.67 2.51 -10.23
N VAL A 25 -20.51 3.05 -11.45
CA VAL A 25 -19.90 2.31 -12.57
C VAL A 25 -18.45 1.98 -12.26
N GLY A 26 -17.66 2.96 -11.80
CA GLY A 26 -16.26 2.74 -11.49
C GLY A 26 -16.03 1.78 -10.31
N ASP A 27 -16.89 1.82 -9.29
CA ASP A 27 -16.79 0.92 -8.13
C ASP A 27 -17.07 -0.54 -8.51
N ALA A 28 -17.87 -0.77 -9.56
CA ALA A 28 -18.17 -2.08 -10.13
C ALA A 28 -17.02 -2.66 -10.97
N GLU A 29 -16.01 -1.85 -11.35
CA GLU A 29 -14.86 -2.35 -12.10
C GLU A 29 -14.11 -3.44 -11.30
N PRO A 30 -13.78 -4.58 -11.92
CA PRO A 30 -13.03 -5.64 -11.27
C PRO A 30 -11.62 -5.15 -10.92
N ILE A 31 -11.07 -5.69 -9.83
CA ILE A 31 -9.67 -5.43 -9.46
C ILE A 31 -8.78 -6.06 -10.53
N ARG A 32 -7.77 -5.32 -11.01
CA ARG A 32 -6.84 -5.82 -12.03
C ARG A 32 -6.13 -7.09 -11.54
N GLY A 33 -5.97 -8.04 -12.47
CA GLY A 33 -5.31 -9.32 -12.23
C GLY A 33 -3.77 -9.29 -12.36
N TYR A 34 -3.20 -8.18 -12.82
CA TYR A 34 -1.77 -8.03 -13.09
C TYR A 34 -1.23 -6.75 -12.43
N LEU A 35 0.09 -6.69 -12.25
CA LEU A 35 0.81 -5.48 -11.91
C LEU A 35 0.88 -4.57 -13.15
N GLY A 36 0.36 -3.35 -13.07
CA GLY A 36 0.27 -2.44 -14.21
C GLY A 36 1.58 -1.75 -14.54
N ALA A 37 1.96 -1.73 -15.83
CA ALA A 37 3.10 -0.95 -16.32
C ALA A 37 2.96 0.56 -16.04
N SER A 38 1.72 1.08 -16.01
CA SER A 38 1.45 2.50 -15.71
C SER A 38 1.79 2.93 -14.29
N ILE A 39 1.90 1.98 -13.34
CA ILE A 39 2.25 2.27 -11.95
C ILE A 39 3.67 1.84 -11.58
N ILE A 40 4.41 1.12 -12.44
CA ILE A 40 5.71 0.54 -12.08
C ILE A 40 6.75 1.58 -11.62
N GLY A 41 6.67 2.80 -12.14
CA GLY A 41 7.50 3.93 -11.73
C GLY A 41 7.15 4.51 -10.34
N HIS A 42 6.16 3.98 -9.64
CA HIS A 42 5.81 4.42 -8.29
C HIS A 42 7.01 4.22 -7.35
N PRO A 43 7.43 5.22 -6.55
CA PRO A 43 8.65 5.13 -5.75
C PRO A 43 8.56 4.09 -4.62
N CYS A 44 7.35 3.73 -4.19
CA CYS A 44 7.13 2.75 -3.13
C CYS A 44 6.81 1.36 -3.71
N SER A 45 7.74 0.41 -3.62
CA SER A 45 7.50 -1.00 -3.99
C SER A 45 6.46 -1.68 -3.11
N ARG A 46 6.35 -1.29 -1.83
CA ARG A 46 5.30 -1.80 -0.92
C ARG A 46 3.89 -1.43 -1.41
N TYR A 47 3.71 -0.24 -1.96
CA TYR A 47 2.43 0.17 -2.54
C TYR A 47 2.05 -0.74 -3.73
N LEU A 48 3.00 -0.94 -4.65
CA LEU A 48 2.81 -1.81 -5.81
C LEU A 48 2.46 -3.24 -5.41
N TRP A 49 3.14 -3.73 -4.36
CA TRP A 49 2.85 -5.04 -3.78
C TRP A 49 1.44 -5.11 -3.19
N TYR A 50 1.00 -4.11 -2.42
CA TYR A 50 -0.37 -4.05 -1.91
C TYR A 50 -1.42 -4.04 -3.03
N THR A 51 -1.19 -3.28 -4.11
CA THR A 51 -2.08 -3.28 -5.27
C THR A 51 -2.13 -4.65 -5.94
N PHE A 52 -0.98 -5.27 -6.20
CA PHE A 52 -0.89 -6.57 -6.86
C PHE A 52 -1.51 -7.71 -6.04
N ARG A 53 -1.36 -7.65 -4.71
CA ARG A 53 -1.90 -8.61 -3.74
C ARG A 53 -3.34 -8.29 -3.31
N HIS A 54 -4.01 -7.34 -3.95
CA HIS A 54 -5.40 -6.92 -3.63
C HIS A 54 -5.59 -6.44 -2.19
N CYS A 55 -4.56 -5.92 -1.54
CA CYS A 55 -4.66 -5.40 -0.17
C CYS A 55 -5.37 -4.03 -0.12
N CYS A 56 -5.48 -3.35 -1.26
CA CYS A 56 -6.17 -2.08 -1.41
C CYS A 56 -6.81 -1.98 -2.80
N LYS A 57 -7.92 -1.25 -2.88
CA LYS A 57 -8.50 -0.75 -4.12
C LYS A 57 -8.54 0.77 -4.00
N PRO A 58 -7.92 1.54 -4.92
CA PRO A 58 -8.07 2.98 -4.92
C PRO A 58 -9.55 3.35 -5.05
N GLU A 59 -10.01 4.24 -4.17
CA GLU A 59 -11.36 4.78 -4.23
C GLU A 59 -11.33 6.16 -4.88
N PHE A 60 -12.21 6.36 -5.85
CA PHE A 60 -12.35 7.63 -6.55
C PHE A 60 -13.79 8.12 -6.45
N ASP A 61 -13.94 9.42 -6.25
CA ASP A 61 -15.23 10.07 -6.37
C ASP A 61 -15.70 10.07 -7.85
N GLY A 62 -17.00 10.32 -8.07
CA GLY A 62 -17.58 10.33 -9.42
C GLY A 62 -16.99 11.39 -10.34
N ARG A 63 -16.52 12.51 -9.78
CA ARG A 63 -15.90 13.60 -10.55
C ARG A 63 -14.52 13.18 -11.06
N ILE A 64 -13.73 12.47 -10.26
CA ILE A 64 -12.43 11.90 -10.64
C ILE A 64 -12.62 10.79 -11.66
N ARG A 65 -13.63 9.93 -11.50
CA ARG A 65 -14.00 8.92 -12.51
C ARG A 65 -14.31 9.57 -13.86
N ARG A 66 -15.13 10.63 -13.86
CA ARG A 66 -15.40 11.44 -15.07
C ARG A 66 -14.14 12.12 -15.64
N LEU A 67 -13.19 12.48 -14.78
CA LEU A 67 -11.91 13.05 -15.24
C LEU A 67 -11.06 12.00 -15.99
N PHE A 68 -11.17 10.72 -15.66
CA PHE A 68 -10.53 9.64 -16.42
C PHE A 68 -11.14 9.51 -17.82
N GLU A 69 -12.47 9.57 -17.94
CA GLU A 69 -13.16 9.62 -19.24
C GLU A 69 -12.70 10.82 -20.09
N THR A 70 -12.47 11.98 -19.47
CA THR A 70 -11.88 13.13 -20.19
C THR A 70 -10.48 12.81 -20.76
N GLY A 71 -9.72 11.93 -20.10
CA GLY A 71 -8.46 11.39 -20.63
C GLY A 71 -8.70 10.56 -21.89
N ASN A 72 -9.61 9.58 -21.80
CA ASN A 72 -9.95 8.69 -22.92
C ASN A 72 -10.42 9.49 -24.16
N LEU A 73 -11.30 10.48 -23.96
CA LEU A 73 -11.77 11.34 -25.06
C LEU A 73 -10.64 12.14 -25.73
N ALA A 74 -9.58 12.46 -24.98
CA ALA A 74 -8.43 13.16 -25.54
C ALA A 74 -7.55 12.24 -26.39
N GLU A 75 -7.50 10.94 -26.09
CA GLU A 75 -6.72 9.95 -26.86
C GLU A 75 -7.21 9.89 -28.30
N ASP A 76 -8.52 9.78 -28.53
CA ASP A 76 -9.11 9.77 -29.88
C ASP A 76 -8.75 11.05 -30.66
N ARG A 77 -8.85 12.22 -29.99
CA ARG A 77 -8.49 13.50 -30.61
C ARG A 77 -7.00 13.58 -30.94
N PHE A 78 -6.12 13.02 -30.13
CA PHE A 78 -4.69 12.96 -30.45
C PHE A 78 -4.40 12.08 -31.65
N VAL A 79 -5.04 10.91 -31.74
CA VAL A 79 -4.93 10.02 -32.90
C VAL A 79 -5.38 10.76 -34.16
N GLU A 80 -6.55 11.38 -34.13
CA GLU A 80 -7.09 12.12 -35.27
C GLU A 80 -6.15 13.26 -35.68
N ASN A 81 -5.66 14.06 -34.73
CA ASN A 81 -4.72 15.15 -35.00
C ASN A 81 -3.44 14.65 -35.68
N LEU A 82 -2.87 13.54 -35.21
CA LEU A 82 -1.67 12.94 -35.81
C LEU A 82 -1.95 12.46 -37.24
N VAL A 83 -3.07 11.77 -37.46
CA VAL A 83 -3.48 11.32 -38.80
C VAL A 83 -3.66 12.51 -39.76
N GLN A 84 -4.33 13.57 -39.32
CA GLN A 84 -4.57 14.77 -40.12
C GLN A 84 -3.28 15.48 -40.56
N ILE A 85 -2.18 15.36 -39.80
CA ILE A 85 -0.87 15.90 -40.19
C ILE A 85 -0.02 14.90 -40.99
N GLY A 86 -0.59 13.77 -41.43
CA GLY A 86 0.06 12.78 -42.28
C GLY A 86 0.87 11.71 -41.54
N VAL A 87 0.71 11.57 -40.21
CA VAL A 87 1.32 10.49 -39.44
C VAL A 87 0.50 9.21 -39.61
N THR A 88 1.17 8.09 -39.86
CA THR A 88 0.53 6.77 -39.81
C THR A 88 0.39 6.37 -38.34
N VAL A 89 -0.83 6.15 -37.87
CA VAL A 89 -1.12 5.79 -36.47
C VAL A 89 -1.88 4.47 -36.42
N TYR A 90 -1.47 3.57 -35.53
CA TYR A 90 -2.26 2.43 -35.09
C TYR A 90 -2.54 2.59 -33.59
N SER A 91 -3.79 2.91 -33.23
CA SER A 91 -4.25 2.99 -31.83
C SER A 91 -4.84 1.67 -31.31
N VAL A 92 -5.19 0.76 -32.23
CA VAL A 92 -5.71 -0.58 -31.95
C VAL A 92 -5.02 -1.61 -32.83
N VAL A 93 -5.03 -2.87 -32.39
CA VAL A 93 -4.47 -4.00 -33.14
C VAL A 93 -5.26 -4.18 -34.43
N PRO A 94 -4.61 -4.11 -35.61
CA PRO A 94 -5.30 -4.29 -36.89
C PRO A 94 -6.04 -5.63 -36.99
N GLY A 95 -7.28 -5.60 -37.49
CA GLY A 95 -8.10 -6.80 -37.66
C GLY A 95 -8.77 -7.32 -36.37
N THR A 96 -8.72 -6.56 -35.28
CA THR A 96 -9.43 -6.87 -34.03
C THR A 96 -10.63 -5.95 -33.81
N ASN A 97 -11.51 -6.30 -32.86
CA ASN A 97 -12.64 -5.47 -32.47
C ASN A 97 -12.19 -4.36 -31.50
N GLU A 98 -11.41 -3.40 -32.02
CA GLU A 98 -10.88 -2.23 -31.29
C GLU A 98 -10.00 -2.57 -30.08
N GLN A 99 -9.25 -3.67 -30.15
CA GLN A 99 -8.38 -4.09 -29.06
C GLN A 99 -7.13 -3.20 -29.00
N GLN A 100 -6.87 -2.55 -27.86
CA GLN A 100 -5.62 -1.82 -27.62
C GLN A 100 -4.40 -2.75 -27.65
N PHE A 101 -3.23 -2.19 -27.96
CA PHE A 101 -1.96 -2.93 -27.91
C PHE A 101 -1.60 -3.29 -26.48
N GLU A 102 -1.70 -4.58 -26.13
CA GLU A 102 -1.31 -5.10 -24.83
C GLU A 102 0.13 -5.63 -24.87
N VAL A 103 0.95 -5.20 -23.91
CA VAL A 103 2.27 -5.78 -23.64
C VAL A 103 2.18 -6.64 -22.37
N LYS A 104 2.78 -7.83 -22.41
CA LYS A 104 2.85 -8.75 -21.27
C LYS A 104 4.27 -9.16 -20.99
N ALA A 105 4.57 -9.32 -19.71
CA ALA A 105 5.79 -9.95 -19.25
C ALA A 105 5.54 -10.71 -17.95
N LEU A 106 6.59 -11.37 -17.45
CA LEU A 106 6.57 -12.09 -16.17
C LEU A 106 5.38 -13.07 -16.10
N HIS A 107 5.26 -13.89 -17.14
CA HIS A 107 4.22 -14.93 -17.29
C HIS A 107 2.78 -14.39 -17.27
N GLY A 108 2.58 -13.11 -17.62
CA GLY A 108 1.29 -12.44 -17.63
C GLY A 108 0.93 -11.75 -16.30
N HIS A 109 1.82 -11.75 -15.32
CA HIS A 109 1.64 -11.00 -14.07
C HIS A 109 2.00 -9.53 -14.17
N PHE A 110 2.69 -9.12 -15.23
CA PHE A 110 2.99 -7.72 -15.54
C PHE A 110 2.43 -7.37 -16.92
N SER A 111 1.56 -6.37 -16.99
CA SER A 111 0.89 -5.98 -18.24
C SER A 111 0.65 -4.47 -18.32
N GLY A 112 0.56 -3.97 -19.55
CA GLY A 112 0.19 -2.60 -19.87
C GLY A 112 -0.45 -2.49 -21.25
N HIS A 113 -1.14 -1.37 -21.46
CA HIS A 113 -1.88 -1.09 -22.68
C HIS A 113 -1.34 0.22 -23.25
N MET A 114 -0.87 0.18 -24.49
CA MET A 114 -0.35 1.35 -25.19
C MET A 114 -1.49 2.11 -25.85
N ASP A 115 -1.36 3.43 -25.89
CA ASP A 115 -2.31 4.30 -26.61
C ASP A 115 -2.15 4.13 -28.14
N GLY A 116 -1.01 3.62 -28.59
CA GLY A 116 -0.78 3.20 -29.96
C GLY A 116 0.69 3.17 -30.37
N CYS A 117 0.92 3.06 -31.67
CA CYS A 117 2.21 3.28 -32.29
C CYS A 117 2.07 4.15 -33.54
N ALA A 118 3.14 4.88 -33.87
CA ALA A 118 3.14 5.78 -35.02
C ALA A 118 4.42 5.70 -35.85
N LEU A 119 4.27 5.98 -37.15
CA LEU A 119 5.35 6.20 -38.12
C LEU A 119 5.06 7.50 -38.88
N GLY A 120 6.12 8.21 -39.28
CA GLY A 120 5.96 9.49 -40.00
C GLY A 120 5.92 10.72 -39.09
N ILE A 121 6.30 10.60 -37.81
CA ILE A 121 6.46 11.76 -36.92
C ILE A 121 7.40 12.78 -37.56
N PRO A 122 7.05 14.08 -37.69
CA PRO A 122 7.84 15.06 -38.43
C PRO A 122 9.33 15.13 -38.03
N GLU A 123 9.62 15.01 -36.74
CA GLU A 123 10.99 15.07 -36.20
C GLU A 123 11.76 13.74 -36.34
N ALA A 124 11.11 12.65 -36.76
CA ALA A 124 11.75 11.39 -37.14
C ALA A 124 10.85 10.52 -38.03
N PRO A 125 10.70 10.88 -39.33
CA PRO A 125 9.68 10.29 -40.19
C PRO A 125 9.85 8.78 -40.45
N LYS A 126 11.07 8.26 -40.32
CA LYS A 126 11.43 6.87 -40.63
C LYS A 126 11.46 5.94 -39.42
N THR A 127 11.12 6.43 -38.23
CA THR A 127 11.22 5.64 -36.99
C THR A 127 9.83 5.40 -36.43
N TRP A 128 9.60 4.16 -35.98
CA TRP A 128 8.42 3.81 -35.21
C TRP A 128 8.52 4.34 -33.78
N HIS A 129 7.42 4.89 -33.28
CA HIS A 129 7.31 5.40 -31.92
C HIS A 129 6.17 4.72 -31.18
N VAL A 130 6.42 4.34 -29.93
CA VAL A 130 5.35 4.15 -28.93
C VAL A 130 4.62 5.48 -28.76
N LEU A 131 3.29 5.48 -28.73
CA LEU A 131 2.49 6.65 -28.39
C LEU A 131 2.08 6.59 -26.92
N GLU A 132 2.22 7.71 -26.22
CA GLU A 132 1.69 7.90 -24.87
C GLU A 132 1.05 9.28 -24.77
N PHE A 133 -0.24 9.32 -24.44
CA PHE A 133 -1.07 10.50 -24.41
C PHE A 133 -1.47 10.85 -22.98
N LYS A 134 -1.41 12.15 -22.64
CA LYS A 134 -1.75 12.61 -21.30
C LYS A 134 -2.45 13.96 -21.28
N THR A 135 -3.45 14.07 -20.42
CA THR A 135 -4.06 15.37 -20.09
C THR A 135 -3.46 15.94 -18.82
N HIS A 136 -3.25 17.25 -18.78
CA HIS A 136 -2.73 17.95 -17.61
C HIS A 136 -3.60 19.15 -17.27
N ASN A 137 -3.61 19.55 -15.99
CA ASN A 137 -4.01 20.91 -15.63
C ASN A 137 -2.85 21.88 -15.84
N THR A 138 -3.12 23.17 -15.80
CA THR A 138 -2.13 24.23 -16.08
C THR A 138 -0.86 24.10 -15.24
N LYS A 139 -0.98 23.83 -13.92
CA LYS A 139 0.18 23.68 -13.03
C LYS A 139 1.06 22.49 -13.43
N SER A 140 0.45 21.34 -13.70
CA SER A 140 1.18 20.14 -14.12
C SER A 140 1.80 20.32 -15.51
N PHE A 141 1.10 20.99 -16.41
CA PHE A 141 1.56 21.25 -17.77
C PHE A 141 2.75 22.21 -17.80
N ALA A 142 2.71 23.30 -17.01
CA ALA A 142 3.83 24.21 -16.87
C ALA A 142 5.09 23.53 -16.32
N ASN A 143 4.94 22.61 -15.36
CA ASN A 143 6.08 21.82 -14.86
C ASN A 143 6.64 20.88 -15.94
N LEU A 144 5.76 20.24 -16.72
CA LEU A 144 6.13 19.38 -17.84
C LEU A 144 6.95 20.15 -18.89
N LYS A 145 6.45 21.30 -19.37
CA LYS A 145 7.17 22.14 -20.35
C LYS A 145 8.57 22.54 -19.87
N ARG A 146 8.73 22.79 -18.58
CA ARG A 146 10.01 23.24 -18.00
C ARG A 146 11.02 22.12 -17.81
N GLN A 147 10.58 20.92 -17.43
CA GLN A 147 11.48 19.86 -16.94
C GLN A 147 11.54 18.63 -17.84
N GLY A 148 10.62 18.48 -18.81
CA GLY A 148 10.45 17.27 -19.59
C GLY A 148 9.81 16.13 -18.81
N VAL A 149 9.42 15.07 -19.52
CA VAL A 149 8.65 13.93 -19.00
C VAL A 149 9.43 13.20 -17.91
N GLN A 150 10.72 12.92 -18.10
CA GLN A 150 11.52 12.14 -17.15
C GLN A 150 11.54 12.75 -15.73
N LYS A 151 11.70 14.08 -15.63
CA LYS A 151 11.75 14.78 -14.34
C LYS A 151 10.36 15.16 -13.82
N ALA A 152 9.50 15.69 -14.69
CA ALA A 152 8.18 16.16 -14.27
C ALA A 152 7.20 15.02 -13.99
N LYS A 153 7.36 13.88 -14.68
CA LYS A 153 6.46 12.71 -14.70
C LYS A 153 7.25 11.39 -14.75
N PRO A 154 8.08 11.09 -13.74
CA PRO A 154 8.93 9.89 -13.74
C PRO A 154 8.13 8.57 -13.87
N GLN A 155 6.88 8.52 -13.39
CA GLN A 155 6.01 7.36 -13.57
C GLN A 155 5.62 7.15 -15.04
N HIS A 156 5.30 8.21 -15.77
CA HIS A 156 5.00 8.12 -17.20
C HIS A 156 6.25 7.71 -17.98
N TYR A 157 7.41 8.27 -17.63
CA TYR A 157 8.68 7.85 -18.23
C TYR A 157 8.94 6.36 -18.01
N ALA A 158 8.74 5.84 -16.79
CA ALA A 158 8.88 4.41 -16.50
C ALA A 158 7.95 3.53 -17.34
N GLN A 159 6.68 3.92 -17.46
CA GLN A 159 5.68 3.23 -18.30
C GLN A 159 6.15 3.16 -19.77
N ILE A 160 6.55 4.31 -20.33
CA ILE A 160 7.01 4.41 -21.73
C ILE A 160 8.25 3.55 -21.99
N GLN A 161 9.19 3.51 -21.03
CA GLN A 161 10.39 2.68 -21.13
C GLN A 161 10.07 1.19 -21.13
N ILE A 162 9.09 0.75 -20.32
CA ILE A 162 8.58 -0.62 -20.37
C ILE A 162 7.93 -0.93 -21.71
N TYR A 163 7.14 -0.02 -22.27
CA TYR A 163 6.51 -0.23 -23.59
C TYR A 163 7.54 -0.37 -24.71
N MET A 164 8.55 0.50 -24.73
CA MET A 164 9.67 0.39 -25.67
C MET A 164 10.44 -0.93 -25.49
N HIS A 165 10.71 -1.33 -24.24
CA HIS A 165 11.39 -2.58 -23.91
C HIS A 165 10.63 -3.80 -24.44
N LEU A 166 9.33 -3.89 -24.17
CA LEU A 166 8.50 -5.06 -24.50
C LEU A 166 8.08 -5.12 -25.97
N THR A 167 8.09 -4.00 -26.69
CA THR A 167 7.79 -3.96 -28.13
C THR A 167 9.03 -4.00 -29.02
N GLY A 168 10.22 -3.77 -28.45
CA GLY A 168 11.47 -3.59 -29.21
C GLY A 168 11.59 -2.23 -29.91
N MET A 169 10.64 -1.31 -29.71
CA MET A 169 10.73 0.04 -30.26
C MET A 169 11.79 0.87 -29.53
N THR A 170 12.51 1.71 -30.28
CA THR A 170 13.62 2.50 -29.71
C THR A 170 13.25 3.96 -29.41
N ARG A 171 12.02 4.37 -29.76
CA ARG A 171 11.51 5.72 -29.61
C ARG A 171 10.07 5.70 -29.09
N ALA A 172 9.71 6.77 -28.41
CA ALA A 172 8.34 7.08 -28.06
C ALA A 172 8.03 8.55 -28.36
N LEU A 173 6.76 8.85 -28.59
CA LEU A 173 6.19 10.19 -28.62
C LEU A 173 5.26 10.33 -27.42
N TYR A 174 5.62 11.21 -26.49
CA TYR A 174 4.73 11.67 -25.44
C TYR A 174 4.00 12.90 -25.96
N LEU A 175 2.66 12.87 -25.99
CA LEU A 175 1.84 14.00 -26.42
C LEU A 175 0.87 14.38 -25.29
N ALA A 176 0.81 15.67 -25.01
CA ALA A 176 0.06 16.18 -23.88
C ALA A 176 -0.75 17.43 -24.22
N VAL A 177 -1.90 17.56 -23.57
CA VAL A 177 -2.79 18.73 -23.67
C VAL A 177 -3.05 19.34 -22.30
N ASN A 178 -3.02 20.67 -22.23
CA ASN A 178 -3.53 21.40 -21.07
C ASN A 178 -5.05 21.50 -21.15
N LYS A 179 -5.77 20.91 -20.21
CA LYS A 179 -7.25 20.94 -20.18
C LYS A 179 -7.85 22.32 -19.95
N ASP A 180 -7.06 23.28 -19.47
CA ASP A 180 -7.54 24.62 -19.18
C ASP A 180 -7.34 25.58 -20.38
N THR A 181 -6.39 25.32 -21.27
CA THR A 181 -6.01 26.21 -22.38
C THR A 181 -5.99 25.55 -23.76
N ASP A 182 -6.14 24.23 -23.82
CA ASP A 182 -5.99 23.37 -25.01
C ASP A 182 -4.57 23.40 -25.63
N ASP A 183 -3.59 23.99 -24.94
CA ASP A 183 -2.19 24.00 -25.39
C ASP A 183 -1.61 22.59 -25.49
N LEU A 184 -0.83 22.36 -26.55
CA LEU A 184 -0.15 21.08 -26.78
C LEU A 184 1.33 21.09 -26.36
N TYR A 185 1.81 19.92 -25.96
CA TYR A 185 3.21 19.64 -25.68
C TYR A 185 3.59 18.27 -26.25
N SER A 186 4.70 18.19 -26.97
CA SER A 186 5.28 16.93 -27.44
C SER A 186 6.70 16.75 -26.94
N GLU A 187 7.07 15.51 -26.61
CA GLU A 187 8.45 15.12 -26.31
C GLU A 187 8.76 13.76 -26.94
N ARG A 188 9.90 13.68 -27.65
CA ARG A 188 10.42 12.41 -28.17
C ARG A 188 11.37 11.79 -27.17
N ILE A 189 11.04 10.59 -26.72
CA ILE A 189 11.81 9.86 -25.71
C ILE A 189 12.61 8.75 -26.37
N ARG A 190 13.84 8.54 -25.89
CA ARG A 190 14.72 7.45 -26.33
C ARG A 190 14.62 6.28 -25.35
N TYR A 191 14.68 5.07 -25.90
CA TYR A 191 14.81 3.86 -25.11
C TYR A 191 16.11 3.84 -24.29
N ASP A 192 15.97 3.52 -23.02
CA ASP A 192 17.02 3.31 -22.03
C ASP A 192 16.92 1.86 -21.55
N ALA A 193 17.80 1.01 -22.07
CA ALA A 193 17.77 -0.42 -21.83
C ALA A 193 18.12 -0.78 -20.37
N GLU A 194 19.04 -0.03 -19.76
CA GLU A 194 19.45 -0.27 -18.38
C GLU A 194 18.30 0.07 -17.43
N TYR A 195 17.70 1.25 -17.62
CA TYR A 195 16.56 1.67 -16.80
C TYR A 195 15.35 0.75 -16.97
N ALA A 196 15.04 0.31 -18.19
CA ALA A 196 13.96 -0.64 -18.43
C ALA A 196 14.23 -2.00 -17.75
N THR A 197 15.48 -2.48 -17.77
CA THR A 197 15.87 -3.72 -17.09
C THR A 197 15.67 -3.60 -15.58
N GLN A 198 16.07 -2.50 -14.96
CA GLN A 198 15.82 -2.24 -13.53
C GLN A 198 14.33 -2.23 -13.18
N LEU A 199 13.47 -1.71 -14.07
CA LEU A 199 12.02 -1.73 -13.88
C LEU A 199 11.44 -3.15 -13.99
N MET A 200 11.98 -3.98 -14.90
CA MET A 200 11.60 -5.39 -15.03
C MET A 200 11.99 -6.20 -13.78
N GLU A 201 13.20 -6.03 -13.28
CA GLU A 201 13.68 -6.66 -12.04
C GLU A 201 12.82 -6.23 -10.84
N LYS A 202 12.49 -4.93 -10.76
CA LYS A 202 11.57 -4.40 -9.74
C LYS A 202 10.19 -5.06 -9.83
N ALA A 203 9.62 -5.18 -11.03
CA ALA A 203 8.32 -5.81 -11.24
C ALA A 203 8.34 -7.27 -10.79
N GLU A 204 9.37 -8.03 -11.19
CA GLU A 204 9.54 -9.43 -10.79
C GLU A 204 9.67 -9.57 -9.28
N GLY A 205 10.54 -8.78 -8.65
CA GLY A 205 10.71 -8.78 -7.20
C GLY A 205 9.42 -8.49 -6.44
N ILE A 206 8.56 -7.60 -6.95
CA ILE A 206 7.23 -7.33 -6.38
C ILE A 206 6.30 -8.54 -6.55
N ILE A 207 6.27 -9.13 -7.73
CA ILE A 207 5.34 -10.23 -8.05
C ILE A 207 5.64 -11.46 -7.19
N VAL A 208 6.92 -11.85 -7.07
CA VAL A 208 7.31 -13.07 -6.35
C VAL A 208 7.36 -12.89 -4.83
N ALA A 209 7.39 -11.65 -4.33
CA ALA A 209 7.51 -11.38 -2.90
C ALA A 209 6.30 -11.91 -2.11
N ILE A 210 6.58 -12.70 -1.07
CA ILE A 210 5.59 -13.21 -0.10
C ILE A 210 5.44 -12.29 1.11
N THR A 211 6.42 -11.41 1.37
CA THR A 211 6.39 -10.38 2.40
C THR A 211 6.27 -9.01 1.76
N PRO A 212 5.59 -8.04 2.39
CA PRO A 212 5.57 -6.67 1.88
C PRO A 212 7.00 -6.12 1.78
N PRO A 213 7.41 -5.55 0.63
CA PRO A 213 8.68 -4.85 0.48
C PRO A 213 8.89 -3.76 1.55
N GLU A 214 10.10 -3.25 1.73
CA GLU A 214 10.34 -2.17 2.69
C GLU A 214 9.53 -0.90 2.39
N ARG A 215 9.29 -0.10 3.43
CA ARG A 215 8.64 1.21 3.27
C ARG A 215 9.62 2.17 2.62
N VAL A 216 9.15 2.96 1.65
CA VAL A 216 9.94 4.04 1.05
C VAL A 216 10.20 5.19 2.02
N GLY A 217 9.28 5.43 2.96
CA GLY A 217 9.38 6.47 3.97
C GLY A 217 9.72 5.90 5.34
N ARG A 218 10.49 6.67 6.13
CA ARG A 218 10.80 6.34 7.53
C ARG A 218 9.69 6.76 8.50
N ARG A 219 8.78 7.63 8.07
CA ARG A 219 7.64 8.15 8.84
C ARG A 219 6.38 8.25 7.97
N PRO A 220 5.17 8.15 8.54
CA PRO A 220 3.93 8.24 7.78
C PRO A 220 3.73 9.56 7.05
N ASP A 221 4.16 10.67 7.62
CA ASP A 221 4.04 12.03 7.08
C ASP A 221 5.12 12.39 6.04
N SER A 222 6.03 11.45 5.74
CA SER A 222 7.01 11.60 4.66
C SER A 222 6.31 11.94 3.34
N TYR A 223 6.98 12.71 2.47
CA TYR A 223 6.41 13.14 1.17
C TYR A 223 5.77 11.99 0.36
N HIS A 224 6.42 10.82 0.32
CA HIS A 224 5.93 9.64 -0.39
C HIS A 224 4.77 8.90 0.29
N CYS A 225 4.51 9.15 1.57
CA CYS A 225 3.52 8.43 2.37
C CYS A 225 2.31 9.30 2.73
N LYS A 226 2.47 10.62 2.89
CA LYS A 226 1.43 11.55 3.35
C LYS A 226 0.15 11.52 2.50
N TRP A 227 0.30 11.26 1.20
CA TRP A 227 -0.80 11.23 0.23
C TRP A 227 -1.05 9.83 -0.33
N CYS A 228 -0.50 8.80 0.30
CA CYS A 228 -0.70 7.42 -0.11
C CYS A 228 -2.03 6.91 0.46
N ASP A 229 -2.92 6.46 -0.42
CA ASP A 229 -4.18 5.76 -0.13
C ASP A 229 -3.99 4.52 0.77
N THR A 230 -2.84 3.86 0.71
CA THR A 230 -2.51 2.71 1.58
C THR A 230 -1.77 3.09 2.86
N GLN A 231 -1.64 4.37 3.19
CA GLN A 231 -0.89 4.82 4.37
C GLN A 231 -1.43 4.20 5.67
N SER A 232 -2.75 4.19 5.86
CA SER A 232 -3.40 3.58 7.02
C SER A 232 -3.10 2.09 7.14
N LEU A 233 -3.18 1.33 6.05
CA LEU A 233 -2.79 -0.08 5.98
C LEU A 233 -1.30 -0.29 6.28
N CYS A 234 -0.45 0.56 5.71
CA CYS A 234 1.00 0.47 5.81
C CYS A 234 1.51 0.77 7.21
N TRP A 235 0.91 1.73 7.90
CA TRP A 235 1.40 2.28 9.15
C TRP A 235 0.49 2.03 10.37
N GLY A 236 -0.72 1.53 10.17
CA GLY A 236 -1.66 1.19 11.24
C GLY A 236 -2.42 2.38 11.83
N TYR A 237 -2.58 3.50 11.11
CA TYR A 237 -3.31 4.69 11.60
C TYR A 237 -4.80 4.62 11.28
N GLN A 238 -5.64 4.91 12.28
CA GLN A 238 -6.97 5.48 12.06
C GLN A 238 -6.84 7.00 12.03
N HIS A 239 -7.46 7.66 11.05
CA HIS A 239 -7.60 9.12 11.01
C HIS A 239 -8.49 9.60 12.18
N GLU A 240 -7.97 9.66 13.39
CA GLU A 240 -8.43 10.66 14.35
C GLU A 240 -7.61 11.93 14.15
N LYS A 241 -8.25 13.09 14.32
CA LYS A 241 -7.74 14.42 13.95
C LYS A 241 -6.45 14.88 14.68
N ASP A 242 -5.81 14.01 15.44
CA ASP A 242 -4.57 14.26 16.16
C ASP A 242 -3.37 13.54 15.51
N ILE A 243 -2.67 14.26 14.63
CA ILE A 243 -1.38 13.86 14.04
C ILE A 243 -0.28 13.63 15.10
N LEU A 244 -0.53 13.98 16.38
CA LEU A 244 0.40 13.83 17.49
C LEU A 244 0.21 12.54 18.32
N LYS A 245 -0.80 11.71 18.04
CA LYS A 245 -1.07 10.43 18.75
C LYS A 245 -0.67 9.20 17.91
N VAL A 246 0.47 9.33 17.26
CA VAL A 246 0.97 8.40 16.25
C VAL A 246 1.72 7.25 16.95
N VAL A 247 1.01 6.18 17.30
CA VAL A 247 1.64 4.91 17.69
C VAL A 247 1.85 4.07 16.43
N PRO A 248 3.09 3.82 15.98
CA PRO A 248 3.34 2.98 14.81
C PRO A 248 3.05 1.51 15.16
N LYS A 249 1.81 1.07 14.98
CA LYS A 249 1.50 -0.36 14.93
C LYS A 249 1.85 -0.86 13.54
N CYS A 250 3.06 -1.36 13.36
CA CYS A 250 3.52 -1.81 12.03
C CYS A 250 2.67 -2.98 11.47
N SER A 251 2.06 -2.72 10.31
CA SER A 251 1.56 -3.66 9.27
C SER A 251 0.14 -4.25 9.43
N ALA A 252 -0.71 -3.82 8.47
CA ALA A 252 -1.48 -4.62 7.51
C ALA A 252 -2.79 -5.36 7.92
N LEU A 253 -3.39 -4.94 9.03
CA LEU A 253 -4.84 -5.04 9.22
C LEU A 253 -5.40 -3.71 9.79
N PRO A 254 -6.67 -3.37 9.49
CA PRO A 254 -7.61 -4.11 8.65
C PRO A 254 -7.34 -3.93 7.15
N ILE A 255 -7.36 -5.03 6.40
CA ILE A 255 -7.52 -5.00 4.94
C ILE A 255 -9.02 -4.85 4.66
N PRO A 256 -9.46 -3.91 3.79
CA PRO A 256 -10.88 -3.67 3.56
C PRO A 256 -11.65 -4.90 3.04
N ALA A 257 -11.00 -5.71 2.19
CA ALA A 257 -11.57 -6.93 1.64
C ALA A 257 -10.50 -8.03 1.51
N LEU A 258 -10.77 -9.21 2.08
CA LEU A 258 -9.85 -10.34 1.97
C LEU A 258 -9.95 -11.00 0.59
N SER A 259 -8.82 -11.52 0.11
CA SER A 259 -8.64 -12.18 -1.19
C SER A 259 -7.66 -13.34 -1.05
N CYS A 260 -7.79 -14.38 -1.87
CA CYS A 260 -6.82 -15.45 -1.95
C CYS A 260 -5.42 -14.93 -2.32
N ARG A 261 -5.26 -13.78 -2.98
CA ARG A 261 -3.92 -13.22 -3.26
C ARG A 261 -3.12 -12.83 -2.01
N GLN A 262 -3.81 -12.68 -0.89
CA GLN A 262 -3.25 -12.37 0.42
C GLN A 262 -3.03 -13.64 1.27
N CYS A 263 -3.31 -14.82 0.70
CA CYS A 263 -3.17 -16.09 1.38
C CYS A 263 -1.74 -16.64 1.26
N TRP A 264 -1.22 -17.20 2.35
CA TRP A 264 0.05 -17.94 2.41
C TRP A 264 0.11 -19.11 1.43
N HIS A 265 -1.04 -19.73 1.15
CA HIS A 265 -1.12 -20.86 0.22
C HIS A 265 -1.20 -20.44 -1.24
N ALA A 266 -1.43 -19.16 -1.53
CA ALA A 266 -1.59 -18.67 -2.89
C ALA A 266 -0.29 -18.06 -3.41
N GLU A 267 0.12 -18.50 -4.60
CA GLU A 267 1.29 -17.96 -5.28
C GLU A 267 0.98 -17.64 -6.75
N PRO A 268 1.66 -16.61 -7.31
CA PRO A 268 1.68 -16.43 -8.76
C PRO A 268 2.42 -17.61 -9.40
N VAL A 269 1.82 -18.20 -10.43
CA VAL A 269 2.46 -19.22 -11.25
C VAL A 269 3.41 -18.52 -12.21
N MET A 270 4.71 -18.75 -12.00
CA MET A 270 5.79 -18.18 -12.83
C MET A 270 6.12 -19.11 -14.01
N SER A 271 5.09 -19.60 -14.67
CA SER A 271 5.16 -20.38 -15.91
C SER A 271 3.92 -20.12 -16.77
N GLY A 272 4.03 -20.31 -18.08
CA GLY A 272 2.96 -19.95 -19.02
C GLY A 272 2.85 -18.45 -19.29
N GLN A 273 1.68 -17.99 -19.78
CA GLN A 273 1.50 -16.61 -20.28
C GLN A 273 0.25 -15.88 -19.74
N PHE A 274 -0.51 -16.49 -18.82
CA PHE A 274 -1.85 -16.03 -18.46
C PHE A 274 -1.98 -15.44 -17.05
N GLY A 275 -0.88 -15.08 -16.38
CA GLY A 275 -0.90 -14.47 -15.05
C GLY A 275 -1.60 -15.34 -14.01
N GLN A 276 -1.44 -16.67 -14.13
CA GLN A 276 -2.19 -17.63 -13.33
C GLN A 276 -1.74 -17.61 -11.87
N TRP A 277 -2.66 -17.91 -10.95
CA TRP A 277 -2.37 -18.11 -9.54
C TRP A 277 -2.69 -19.56 -9.16
N ALA A 278 -1.98 -20.13 -8.21
CA ALA A 278 -2.24 -21.48 -7.71
C ALA A 278 -2.34 -21.49 -6.19
N CYS A 279 -3.21 -22.36 -5.66
CA CYS A 279 -3.29 -22.67 -4.24
C CYS A 279 -2.52 -23.97 -3.96
N LYS A 280 -1.42 -23.88 -3.21
CA LYS A 280 -0.61 -25.05 -2.81
C LYS A 280 -1.36 -26.04 -1.94
N LYS A 281 -2.21 -25.53 -1.03
CA LYS A 281 -2.98 -26.35 -0.09
C LYS A 281 -3.99 -27.25 -0.79
N HIS A 282 -4.72 -26.70 -1.76
CA HIS A 282 -5.76 -27.42 -2.52
C HIS A 282 -5.26 -27.97 -3.87
N LYS A 283 -3.97 -27.76 -4.20
CA LYS A 283 -3.34 -28.22 -5.45
C LYS A 283 -4.15 -27.89 -6.71
N ARG A 284 -4.64 -26.64 -6.79
CA ARG A 284 -5.48 -26.17 -7.90
C ARG A 284 -5.09 -24.78 -8.38
N SER A 285 -5.37 -24.49 -9.64
CA SER A 285 -5.33 -23.13 -10.17
C SER A 285 -6.47 -22.29 -9.57
N LEU A 286 -6.22 -21.00 -9.39
CA LEU A 286 -7.17 -20.02 -8.89
C LEU A 286 -7.63 -19.14 -10.06
N SER A 287 -8.86 -19.38 -10.53
CA SER A 287 -9.50 -18.48 -11.49
C SER A 287 -9.67 -17.07 -10.89
N PRO A 288 -9.85 -16.01 -11.70
CA PRO A 288 -10.09 -14.66 -11.20
C PRO A 288 -11.22 -14.59 -10.15
N GLU A 289 -12.29 -15.37 -10.34
CA GLU A 289 -13.44 -15.45 -9.44
C GLU A 289 -13.07 -16.15 -8.12
N CYS A 290 -12.24 -17.20 -8.18
CA CYS A 290 -11.73 -17.87 -6.99
C CYS A 290 -10.75 -16.97 -6.22
N GLN A 291 -10.01 -16.09 -6.90
CA GLN A 291 -9.04 -15.22 -6.24
C GLN A 291 -9.73 -14.23 -5.29
N VAL A 292 -10.96 -13.80 -5.57
CA VAL A 292 -11.72 -12.86 -4.73
C VAL A 292 -12.67 -13.54 -3.73
N ARG A 293 -12.73 -14.88 -3.70
CA ARG A 293 -13.54 -15.66 -2.75
C ARG A 293 -12.65 -16.33 -1.71
N LEU A 294 -13.09 -16.32 -0.46
CA LEU A 294 -12.37 -16.95 0.64
C LEU A 294 -12.73 -18.43 0.74
N CYS A 295 -11.75 -19.23 1.16
CA CYS A 295 -11.97 -20.61 1.58
C CYS A 295 -11.69 -20.74 3.09
N GLU A 296 -12.13 -21.84 3.68
CA GLU A 296 -11.98 -22.11 5.12
C GLU A 296 -10.51 -22.26 5.55
N ASP A 297 -9.63 -22.64 4.62
CA ASP A 297 -8.17 -22.76 4.84
C ASP A 297 -7.40 -21.46 4.53
N HIS A 298 -8.07 -20.31 4.39
CA HIS A 298 -7.39 -19.05 4.10
C HIS A 298 -6.51 -18.62 5.28
N LEU A 299 -5.21 -18.48 5.02
CA LEU A 299 -4.23 -17.99 5.99
C LEU A 299 -3.60 -16.71 5.46
N VAL A 300 -3.89 -15.57 6.10
CA VAL A 300 -3.30 -14.27 5.73
C VAL A 300 -1.77 -14.34 5.79
N LEU A 301 -1.08 -13.77 4.80
CA LEU A 301 0.38 -13.69 4.77
C LEU A 301 0.92 -13.09 6.09
N PRO A 302 1.92 -13.70 6.74
CA PRO A 302 2.43 -13.22 8.03
C PRO A 302 2.90 -11.77 8.01
N GLY A 303 3.50 -11.32 6.91
CA GLY A 303 3.92 -9.92 6.74
C GLY A 303 2.75 -8.92 6.68
N LEU A 304 1.52 -9.39 6.55
CA LEU A 304 0.31 -8.57 6.68
C LEU A 304 -0.20 -8.48 8.13
N LEU A 305 0.40 -9.20 9.08
CA LEU A 305 -0.01 -9.22 10.49
C LEU A 305 0.92 -8.35 11.34
N THR A 306 0.38 -7.68 12.35
CA THR A 306 1.12 -6.82 13.30
C THR A 306 1.73 -7.59 14.47
N ILE A 307 1.89 -8.91 14.35
CA ILE A 307 2.29 -9.75 15.49
C ILE A 307 3.76 -10.10 15.32
N LYS A 308 4.61 -9.65 16.25
CA LYS A 308 5.98 -10.20 16.40
C LYS A 308 5.81 -11.72 16.56
N GLU A 309 6.44 -12.47 15.67
CA GLU A 309 6.35 -13.92 15.48
C GLU A 309 6.33 -14.75 16.79
N PRO A 310 5.78 -15.99 16.70
CA PRO A 310 6.62 -17.11 16.30
C PRO A 310 6.22 -17.67 14.92
N PRO A 311 7.10 -18.47 14.28
CA PRO A 311 6.92 -18.94 12.90
C PRO A 311 5.77 -19.96 12.84
N GLY A 312 4.66 -19.54 12.24
CA GLY A 312 3.47 -20.37 12.05
C GLY A 312 2.20 -19.56 12.27
N GLY A 313 1.35 -19.47 11.25
CA GLY A 313 0.03 -18.85 11.40
C GLY A 313 -0.78 -19.57 12.49
N TYR A 314 -1.60 -18.80 13.22
CA TYR A 314 -2.38 -19.31 14.34
C TYR A 314 -3.67 -19.99 13.87
N SER A 315 -3.95 -21.17 14.42
CA SER A 315 -5.23 -21.88 14.37
C SER A 315 -6.26 -21.24 15.31
N SER A 316 -7.55 -21.55 15.10
CA SER A 316 -8.65 -21.10 15.99
C SER A 316 -8.45 -21.47 17.46
N LYS A 317 -7.67 -22.51 17.75
CA LYS A 317 -7.30 -22.96 19.10
C LYS A 317 -6.20 -22.11 19.75
N GLU A 318 -5.37 -21.45 18.95
CA GLU A 318 -4.30 -20.56 19.41
C GLU A 318 -4.81 -19.13 19.63
N LEU A 319 -5.78 -18.68 18.83
CA LEU A 319 -6.50 -17.43 19.05
C LEU A 319 -7.23 -17.36 20.41
N GLN A 320 -7.57 -18.51 20.99
CA GLN A 320 -8.19 -18.63 22.32
C GLN A 320 -7.22 -18.34 23.48
N LYS A 321 -5.91 -18.19 23.22
CA LYS A 321 -4.87 -18.02 24.23
C LYS A 321 -4.26 -16.60 24.27
N LEU A 322 -4.79 -15.66 23.49
CA LEU A 322 -4.23 -14.32 23.32
C LEU A 322 -4.67 -13.34 24.44
N PRO A 323 -3.87 -12.30 24.77
CA PRO A 323 -4.19 -11.30 25.78
C PRO A 323 -5.47 -10.50 25.50
N VAL A 324 -6.26 -10.20 26.55
CA VAL A 324 -7.58 -9.54 26.48
C VAL A 324 -7.58 -8.20 25.74
N SER A 325 -6.47 -7.47 25.75
CA SER A 325 -6.32 -6.19 25.05
C SER A 325 -6.37 -6.33 23.52
N LEU A 326 -5.92 -7.46 22.97
CA LEU A 326 -6.06 -7.80 21.54
C LEU A 326 -7.48 -8.33 21.26
N LEU A 327 -8.08 -9.04 22.23
CA LEU A 327 -9.40 -9.66 22.14
C LEU A 327 -10.60 -8.69 22.14
N LYS A 328 -10.39 -7.41 22.48
CA LYS A 328 -11.41 -6.35 22.50
C LYS A 328 -11.43 -5.48 21.24
N ASN A 329 -10.54 -5.72 20.27
CA ASN A 329 -10.66 -5.10 18.96
C ASN A 329 -11.97 -5.59 18.32
N LYS A 330 -12.78 -4.64 17.82
CA LYS A 330 -14.08 -4.86 17.17
C LYS A 330 -14.05 -6.03 16.17
N MET A 331 -12.92 -6.22 15.48
CA MET A 331 -12.69 -7.32 14.53
C MET A 331 -12.61 -8.72 15.19
N ILE A 332 -11.96 -8.84 16.36
CA ILE A 332 -11.87 -10.11 17.10
C ILE A 332 -13.20 -10.43 17.79
N THR A 333 -13.92 -9.42 18.26
CA THR A 333 -15.28 -9.60 18.79
C THR A 333 -16.25 -10.09 17.70
N THR A 334 -16.15 -9.56 16.48
CA THR A 334 -16.93 -10.03 15.32
C THR A 334 -16.53 -11.46 14.92
N ALA A 335 -15.24 -11.79 14.90
CA ALA A 335 -14.77 -13.15 14.63
C ALA A 335 -15.26 -14.15 15.70
N LYS A 336 -15.23 -13.79 16.99
CA LYS A 336 -15.67 -14.64 18.10
C LYS A 336 -17.17 -14.92 18.10
N ASN A 337 -17.99 -13.93 17.74
CA ASN A 337 -19.44 -14.11 17.58
C ASN A 337 -19.78 -15.01 16.39
N LEU A 338 -18.97 -14.99 15.33
CA LEU A 338 -19.12 -15.88 14.17
C LEU A 338 -18.83 -17.36 14.52
N PHE A 339 -18.05 -17.62 15.58
CA PHE A 339 -17.59 -18.97 15.98
C PHE A 339 -18.07 -19.42 17.38
N SER A 340 -19.06 -18.74 17.99
CA SER A 340 -19.71 -19.13 19.25
C SER A 340 -18.77 -19.41 20.46
N ALA A 341 -17.71 -18.62 20.65
CA ALA A 341 -16.76 -18.81 21.76
C ALA A 341 -16.92 -17.75 22.88
N THR A 342 -17.04 -18.19 24.13
CA THR A 342 -17.16 -17.32 25.33
C THR A 342 -15.82 -17.15 26.04
N VAL A 343 -15.43 -15.91 26.39
CA VAL A 343 -14.19 -15.62 27.13
C VAL A 343 -14.49 -15.51 28.62
N THR A 344 -13.77 -16.28 29.45
CA THR A 344 -13.68 -16.06 30.89
C THR A 344 -12.38 -15.34 31.26
N ASP A 345 -12.48 -14.48 32.26
CA ASP A 345 -11.61 -13.36 32.66
C ASP A 345 -10.08 -13.63 32.73
N CYS A 346 -9.25 -12.62 32.41
CA CYS A 346 -7.79 -12.66 32.60
C CYS A 346 -7.35 -11.49 33.49
N GLN A 347 -6.78 -11.80 34.65
CA GLN A 347 -6.58 -10.86 35.77
C GLN A 347 -5.52 -9.77 35.53
N GLN A 348 -5.62 -8.67 36.31
CA GLN A 348 -5.00 -7.34 36.14
C GLN A 348 -3.48 -7.21 36.41
N ASP A 349 -2.72 -8.30 36.50
CA ASP A 349 -1.31 -8.27 36.95
C ASP A 349 -0.29 -8.18 35.79
N VAL A 350 0.69 -7.26 35.90
CA VAL A 350 1.81 -7.11 34.95
C VAL A 350 2.81 -8.27 35.08
N LEU A 351 3.05 -8.80 36.29
CA LEU A 351 4.00 -9.91 36.52
C LEU A 351 3.46 -11.26 36.08
N HIS A 352 2.14 -11.42 36.00
CA HIS A 352 1.55 -12.60 35.38
C HIS A 352 1.78 -12.64 33.86
N ARG A 353 1.94 -11.46 33.23
CA ARG A 353 2.30 -11.33 31.81
C ARG A 353 3.81 -11.42 31.58
N TYR A 354 4.62 -10.99 32.55
CA TYR A 354 6.08 -11.00 32.50
C TYR A 354 6.63 -11.53 33.83
N PRO A 355 6.75 -12.86 33.99
CA PRO A 355 7.32 -13.46 35.19
C PRO A 355 8.73 -12.93 35.47
N GLU A 356 9.15 -12.90 36.74
CA GLU A 356 10.45 -12.38 37.15
C GLU A 356 11.62 -13.02 36.38
N GLY A 357 11.57 -14.34 36.17
CA GLY A 357 12.59 -15.09 35.40
C GLY A 357 12.65 -14.79 33.89
N GLY A 358 11.72 -14.00 33.34
CA GLY A 358 11.70 -13.58 31.93
C GLY A 358 11.80 -12.07 31.72
N SER A 359 12.00 -11.30 32.79
CA SER A 359 11.98 -9.83 32.75
C SER A 359 13.40 -9.26 32.65
N ARG A 360 13.68 -8.59 31.53
CA ARG A 360 15.01 -8.03 31.19
C ARG A 360 15.41 -6.77 31.97
N THR A 361 14.55 -6.25 32.83
CA THR A 361 14.87 -5.09 33.66
C THR A 361 14.16 -5.29 34.99
N ILE A 362 14.94 -5.40 36.06
CA ILE A 362 14.41 -5.54 37.40
C ILE A 362 15.12 -4.48 38.24
N TRP A 363 14.36 -3.54 38.79
CA TRP A 363 14.88 -2.68 39.84
C TRP A 363 14.55 -3.31 41.19
N LYS A 364 15.58 -3.47 42.04
CA LYS A 364 15.44 -3.96 43.42
C LYS A 364 16.14 -2.95 44.34
N GLY A 365 15.37 -2.01 44.87
CA GLY A 365 15.89 -0.95 45.74
C GLY A 365 14.81 0.08 46.12
N PRO A 366 15.12 1.05 47.00
CA PRO A 366 14.18 2.09 47.41
C PRO A 366 13.65 2.87 46.21
N THR A 367 12.35 3.18 46.19
CA THR A 367 11.71 3.95 45.11
C THR A 367 12.40 5.29 44.84
N GLY A 368 12.99 5.91 45.88
CA GLY A 368 13.69 7.19 45.76
C GLY A 368 14.99 7.14 44.95
N GLU A 369 15.58 5.96 44.76
CA GLU A 369 16.84 5.78 44.02
C GLU A 369 16.64 5.23 42.60
N LEU A 370 15.43 4.79 42.26
CA LEU A 370 15.07 4.22 40.95
C LEU A 370 15.37 5.19 39.79
N GLU A 371 15.01 6.46 39.95
CA GLU A 371 15.21 7.49 38.92
C GLU A 371 16.70 7.68 38.59
N ALA A 372 17.54 7.80 39.63
CA ALA A 372 18.98 7.99 39.49
C ALA A 372 19.65 6.74 38.89
N ALA A 373 19.21 5.54 39.25
CA ALA A 373 19.72 4.31 38.70
C ALA A 373 19.31 4.11 37.23
N TRP A 374 18.09 4.49 36.87
CA TRP A 374 17.61 4.45 35.49
C TRP A 374 18.37 5.43 34.61
N ASP A 375 18.54 6.67 35.06
CA ASP A 375 19.31 7.71 34.35
C ASP A 375 20.78 7.31 34.19
N LYS A 376 21.40 6.76 35.24
CA LYS A 376 22.78 6.27 35.17
C LYS A 376 22.97 5.16 34.12
N LYS A 377 21.98 4.29 33.92
CA LYS A 377 22.11 3.17 32.98
C LYS A 377 21.71 3.52 31.55
N TYR A 378 20.60 4.23 31.38
CA TYR A 378 20.00 4.48 30.07
C TYR A 378 20.19 5.91 29.57
N GLY A 379 20.74 6.81 30.39
CA GLY A 379 20.94 8.22 30.05
C GLY A 379 19.63 8.99 29.87
N GLU A 380 18.54 8.52 30.50
CA GLU A 380 17.21 9.13 30.41
C GLU A 380 16.48 9.12 31.75
N LYS A 381 15.57 10.08 31.93
CA LYS A 381 14.76 10.21 33.15
C LYS A 381 13.51 9.35 33.10
N LEU A 382 13.41 8.33 33.96
CA LEU A 382 12.26 7.41 34.01
C LEU A 382 10.94 8.14 34.31
N LEU A 383 10.94 9.16 35.16
CA LEU A 383 9.75 9.99 35.44
C LEU A 383 9.29 10.80 34.22
N GLY A 384 10.17 10.98 33.21
CA GLY A 384 9.84 11.56 31.92
C GLY A 384 9.21 10.57 30.93
N LEU A 385 9.22 9.27 31.25
CA LEU A 385 8.69 8.21 30.39
C LEU A 385 7.21 7.92 30.71
N THR A 386 6.41 7.69 29.68
CA THR A 386 5.00 7.30 29.83
C THR A 386 4.86 5.78 29.76
N PRO A 387 4.43 5.10 30.85
CA PRO A 387 4.29 3.65 30.84
C PRO A 387 3.07 3.19 30.04
N ILE A 388 3.23 2.05 29.38
CA ILE A 388 2.25 1.34 28.55
C ILE A 388 1.20 0.63 29.42
N ALA A 389 1.64 0.07 30.55
CA ALA A 389 0.77 -0.58 31.52
C ALA A 389 1.30 -0.38 32.94
N ARG A 390 0.40 -0.40 33.92
CA ARG A 390 0.74 -0.33 35.34
C ARG A 390 -0.08 -1.37 36.11
N CYS A 391 0.52 -2.02 37.09
CA CYS A 391 -0.22 -2.66 38.17
C CYS A 391 0.23 -2.08 39.50
N ASN A 392 -0.74 -2.00 40.43
CA ASN A 392 -0.52 -1.63 41.81
C ASN A 392 -1.09 -2.77 42.65
N LEU A 393 -0.20 -3.63 43.12
CA LEU A 393 -0.57 -4.84 43.86
C LEU A 393 -0.08 -4.75 45.31
N PRO A 394 -0.60 -5.58 46.22
CA PRO A 394 -0.26 -5.48 47.64
C PRO A 394 1.25 -5.51 47.91
N PHE A 395 2.00 -6.29 47.14
CA PHE A 395 3.43 -6.54 47.37
C PHE A 395 4.38 -5.75 46.45
N HIS A 396 3.90 -5.26 45.30
CA HIS A 396 4.72 -4.50 44.36
C HIS A 396 3.88 -3.58 43.47
N ASN A 397 4.56 -2.58 42.91
CA ASN A 397 4.08 -1.85 41.75
C ASN A 397 4.91 -2.27 40.54
N ALA A 398 4.30 -2.40 39.37
CA ALA A 398 5.06 -2.59 38.14
C ALA A 398 4.56 -1.66 37.05
N ALA A 399 5.49 -1.23 36.20
CA ALA A 399 5.24 -0.38 35.06
C ALA A 399 5.98 -0.92 33.84
N GLU A 400 5.26 -1.09 32.74
CA GLU A 400 5.79 -1.53 31.43
C GLU A 400 6.06 -0.30 30.58
N PHE A 401 7.21 -0.24 29.90
CA PHE A 401 7.65 0.86 29.05
C PHE A 401 7.99 0.36 27.65
N GLU A 402 8.13 1.31 26.71
CA GLU A 402 8.44 1.01 25.32
C GLU A 402 9.77 0.23 25.19
N GLY A 403 9.84 -0.67 24.21
CA GLY A 403 11.00 -1.56 24.01
C GLY A 403 11.04 -2.80 24.89
N GLY A 404 9.97 -3.14 25.62
CA GLY A 404 9.90 -4.35 26.47
C GLY A 404 10.59 -4.17 27.83
N ARG A 405 10.77 -2.92 28.25
CA ARG A 405 11.39 -2.56 29.53
C ARG A 405 10.32 -2.59 30.61
N VAL A 406 10.59 -3.21 31.74
CA VAL A 406 9.65 -3.27 32.86
C VAL A 406 10.37 -2.73 34.09
N ALA A 407 9.75 -1.82 34.82
CA ALA A 407 10.20 -1.41 36.15
C ALA A 407 9.28 -2.05 37.18
N ILE A 408 9.85 -2.76 38.14
CA ILE A 408 9.14 -3.37 39.25
C ILE A 408 9.66 -2.74 40.53
N VAL A 409 8.76 -2.37 41.44
CA VAL A 409 9.06 -1.72 42.71
C VAL A 409 8.34 -2.49 43.80
N TRP A 410 9.09 -3.30 44.55
CA TRP A 410 8.58 -4.07 45.68
C TRP A 410 8.33 -3.17 46.88
N LYS A 411 7.22 -3.38 47.59
CA LYS A 411 6.77 -2.53 48.71
C LYS A 411 7.40 -2.92 50.05
N GLU A 412 7.93 -4.14 50.18
CA GLU A 412 8.51 -4.66 51.43
C GLU A 412 9.97 -5.14 51.25
N LYS A 413 10.80 -4.91 52.28
CA LYS A 413 12.25 -5.20 52.27
C LYS A 413 12.59 -6.69 52.36
N GLU A 414 11.75 -7.51 52.99
CA GLU A 414 12.08 -8.90 53.34
C GLU A 414 12.03 -9.86 52.14
N GLN A 415 11.42 -9.48 51.02
CA GLN A 415 11.42 -10.26 49.76
C GLN A 415 12.65 -9.97 48.88
N ILE A 416 13.50 -9.02 49.26
CA ILE A 416 14.66 -8.58 48.48
C ILE A 416 15.90 -9.30 49.05
N GLY A 417 16.11 -10.53 48.61
CA GLY A 417 17.34 -11.27 48.92
C GLY A 417 18.58 -10.44 48.55
N THR A 418 19.33 -10.01 49.57
CA THR A 418 20.61 -9.30 49.53
C THR A 418 20.67 -7.95 48.78
N THR A 419 21.23 -6.97 49.47
CA THR A 419 21.34 -5.55 49.15
C THR A 419 22.30 -5.23 47.98
N GLN A 420 21.98 -5.65 46.76
CA GLN A 420 22.63 -5.12 45.56
C GLN A 420 21.58 -4.74 44.51
N ALA A 421 21.51 -3.43 44.26
CA ALA A 421 20.74 -2.85 43.17
C ALA A 421 21.51 -3.10 41.86
N GLU A 422 20.95 -3.95 40.99
CA GLU A 422 21.56 -4.25 39.69
C GLU A 422 20.48 -4.29 38.61
N ILE A 423 20.73 -3.60 37.50
CA ILE A 423 19.91 -3.75 36.30
C ILE A 423 20.57 -4.81 35.43
N ARG A 424 20.06 -6.05 35.46
CA ARG A 424 20.57 -7.15 34.64
C ARG A 424 20.04 -7.07 33.21
N GLU A 425 20.93 -7.20 32.24
CA GLU A 425 20.60 -7.51 30.84
C GLU A 425 21.17 -8.89 30.56
N GLU A 426 20.33 -9.91 30.48
CA GLU A 426 20.75 -11.21 29.94
C GLU A 426 20.23 -11.34 28.51
N VAL A 427 21.17 -11.61 27.61
CA VAL A 427 20.90 -12.12 26.26
C VAL A 427 21.24 -13.61 26.32
N GLU A 428 20.22 -14.44 26.38
CA GLU A 428 20.22 -15.75 25.73
C GLU A 428 19.13 -15.76 24.66
#